data_AF-A0AA96R0L1-F1
#
_entry.id   AF-A0AA96R0L1-F1
#
_cell.length_a   1.000
_cell.length_b   1.000
_cell.length_c   1.000
_cell.angle_alpha   90.00
_cell.angle_beta   90.00
_cell.angle_gamma   90.00
#
_symmetry.space_group_name_H-M   'P 1'
#
loop_
_entity.id
_entity.type
_entity.pdbx_description
1 polymer ?
#
loop_
_entity_poly.entity_id
_entity_poly.type
_entity_poly.pdbx_seq_one_letter_code
_entity_poly.pdbx_strand_id
1 'polypeptide(L)'
;MSSTAFSMPVEWRPHVHVRRDGGVRGDAVVEPGAVHEVRAVLAERSPAVEAVLDEPMSDQDLVAAVRAHLAGEATPLGAAVVAVLLGSEPRMADALVVEHGLPFAARAVVGMRCVEAHRNGYGNTALHLRRKDLDHNAAVGTARRLRSLLATASDEEYENALLAVELQRTALGAMAAASYLFPTRRDWVDDAFDEVERANVTGYQRVLAHVSLSYAVSTAAQVERALTTRAVGRYLKDEDALYTVLDGVGADALPAIAVLLEPHRELDGEVRDRVLETLVEFPTAEVFDALLARLEVKRVLPAVLDLARRYPVLALERFVASDDPRVEPLLERHLKGHPESADAPSRPTGSTCPRTCGRSSTNCAERASKRRRWTRCPRSWWIRRGWSRRGPSRWNRWWSRGSRHRTTGRWSGNPASGPRGPRSSPTPAGRTTGLR
;
A
#
# COMPACT_ATOMS: atom_id res chain seq x y z
N MET A 1 -13.96 31.78 1.00
CA MET A 1 -12.87 30.87 0.58
C MET A 1 -13.52 29.53 0.30
N SER A 2 -13.89 29.27 -0.96
CA SER A 2 -14.36 27.96 -1.35
C SER A 2 -13.13 27.09 -1.54
N SER A 3 -12.78 26.31 -0.51
CA SER A 3 -11.89 25.17 -0.70
C SER A 3 -12.57 24.30 -1.76
N THR A 4 -11.99 24.23 -2.96
CA THR A 4 -12.38 23.21 -3.93
C THR A 4 -12.00 21.88 -3.30
N ALA A 5 -12.97 21.26 -2.62
CA ALA A 5 -12.81 19.95 -2.03
C ALA A 5 -12.28 19.02 -3.13
N PHE A 6 -11.11 18.44 -2.88
CA PHE A 6 -10.51 17.48 -3.79
C PHE A 6 -11.53 16.40 -4.14
N SER A 7 -11.76 16.19 -5.43
CA SER A 7 -12.54 15.06 -5.94
C SER A 7 -11.57 14.11 -6.61
N MET A 8 -11.44 12.90 -6.05
CA MET A 8 -10.56 11.89 -6.59
C MET A 8 -10.91 11.53 -8.05
N PRO A 9 -9.92 11.55 -8.97
CA PRO A 9 -10.08 11.10 -10.34
C PRO A 9 -10.72 9.71 -10.41
N VAL A 10 -11.60 9.48 -11.39
CA VAL A 10 -12.41 8.25 -11.49
C VAL A 10 -11.52 7.03 -11.71
N GLU A 11 -10.46 7.20 -12.48
CA GLU A 11 -9.44 6.20 -12.79
C GLU A 11 -8.62 5.76 -11.57
N TRP A 12 -8.56 6.57 -10.50
CA TRP A 12 -7.84 6.20 -9.27
C TRP A 12 -8.71 5.34 -8.34
N ARG A 13 -10.04 5.48 -8.42
CA ARG A 13 -10.97 4.82 -7.49
C ARG A 13 -10.84 3.29 -7.44
N PRO A 14 -10.61 2.56 -8.57
CA PRO A 14 -10.42 1.10 -8.53
C PRO A 14 -9.21 0.63 -7.71
N HIS A 15 -8.23 1.49 -7.52
CA HIS A 15 -7.00 1.20 -6.77
C HIS A 15 -7.16 1.47 -5.26
N VAL A 16 -8.17 2.22 -4.85
CA VAL A 16 -8.41 2.54 -3.45
C VAL A 16 -8.85 1.30 -2.67
N HIS A 17 -8.19 1.05 -1.54
CA HIS A 17 -8.67 0.13 -0.53
C HIS A 17 -9.75 0.82 0.30
N VAL A 18 -10.99 0.68 -0.16
CA VAL A 18 -12.20 1.31 0.40
C VAL A 18 -12.24 1.22 1.93
N ARG A 19 -12.68 2.29 2.58
CA ARG A 19 -12.85 2.41 4.03
C ARG A 19 -14.13 3.17 4.36
N ARG A 20 -14.66 2.97 5.56
CA ARG A 20 -15.96 3.54 6.00
C ARG A 20 -15.99 5.07 5.98
N ASP A 21 -14.90 5.71 6.39
CA ASP A 21 -14.74 7.17 6.50
C ASP A 21 -13.95 7.78 5.32
N GLY A 22 -13.81 7.04 4.21
CA GLY A 22 -13.12 7.48 3.00
C GLY A 22 -14.02 8.26 2.03
N GLY A 23 -13.41 8.91 1.04
CA GLY A 23 -14.13 9.63 -0.01
C GLY A 23 -14.75 8.71 -1.07
N VAL A 24 -14.10 7.59 -1.38
CA VAL A 24 -14.58 6.55 -2.30
C VAL A 24 -15.57 5.64 -1.57
N ARG A 25 -16.82 5.68 -2.00
CA ARG A 25 -17.88 4.81 -1.47
C ARG A 25 -17.71 3.38 -1.97
N GLY A 26 -17.84 2.42 -1.06
CA GLY A 26 -17.91 1.00 -1.38
C GLY A 26 -19.30 0.57 -1.85
N ASP A 27 -19.33 -0.50 -2.63
CA ASP A 27 -20.53 -1.19 -3.12
C ASP A 27 -20.45 -2.71 -2.89
N ALA A 28 -19.55 -3.15 -2.00
CA ALA A 28 -19.29 -4.56 -1.76
C ALA A 28 -20.51 -5.24 -1.13
N VAL A 29 -20.91 -6.33 -1.78
CA VAL A 29 -21.95 -7.28 -1.33
C VAL A 29 -21.30 -8.65 -1.20
N VAL A 30 -21.65 -9.39 -0.15
CA VAL A 30 -21.17 -10.75 0.10
C VAL A 30 -21.56 -11.68 -1.05
N GLU A 31 -20.61 -12.45 -1.57
CA GLU A 31 -20.87 -13.42 -2.65
C GLU A 31 -21.39 -14.76 -2.08
N PRO A 32 -22.67 -15.14 -2.31
CA PRO A 32 -23.25 -16.32 -1.69
C PRO A 32 -22.62 -17.65 -2.17
N GLY A 33 -22.12 -17.68 -3.41
CA GLY A 33 -21.46 -18.86 -3.99
C GLY A 33 -20.07 -19.15 -3.42
N ALA A 34 -19.48 -18.22 -2.67
CA ALA A 34 -18.09 -18.31 -2.20
C ALA A 34 -17.81 -19.54 -1.34
N VAL A 35 -18.79 -19.98 -0.53
CA VAL A 35 -18.66 -21.18 0.31
C VAL A 35 -18.44 -22.43 -0.55
N HIS A 36 -19.21 -22.58 -1.63
CA HIS A 36 -19.09 -23.74 -2.50
C HIS A 36 -17.74 -23.76 -3.21
N GLU A 37 -17.29 -22.61 -3.70
CA GLU A 37 -15.98 -22.48 -4.37
C GLU A 37 -14.82 -22.77 -3.43
N VAL A 38 -14.83 -22.20 -2.21
CA VAL A 38 -13.78 -22.45 -1.22
C VAL A 38 -13.73 -23.92 -0.83
N ARG A 39 -14.87 -24.57 -0.63
CA ARG A 39 -14.94 -26.01 -0.36
C ARG A 39 -14.43 -26.85 -1.53
N ALA A 40 -14.72 -26.46 -2.77
CA ALA A 40 -14.19 -27.15 -3.96
C ALA A 40 -12.65 -27.08 -4.03
N VAL A 41 -12.08 -25.89 -3.78
CA VAL A 41 -10.62 -25.69 -3.73
C VAL A 41 -9.99 -26.46 -2.57
N LEU A 42 -10.64 -26.48 -1.40
CA LEU A 42 -10.20 -27.26 -0.26
C LEU A 42 -10.20 -28.76 -0.56
N ALA A 43 -11.24 -29.29 -1.20
CA ALA A 43 -11.32 -30.69 -1.60
C ALA A 43 -10.21 -31.05 -2.60
N GLU A 44 -9.96 -30.19 -3.60
CA GLU A 44 -8.87 -30.36 -4.56
C GLU A 44 -7.49 -30.39 -3.87
N ARG A 45 -7.28 -29.52 -2.86
CA ARG A 45 -6.00 -29.38 -2.15
C ARG A 45 -5.88 -30.22 -0.89
N SER A 46 -6.89 -31.02 -0.55
CA SER A 46 -6.93 -31.80 0.69
C SER A 46 -5.68 -32.66 0.90
N PRO A 47 -5.15 -33.41 -0.10
CA PRO A 47 -3.91 -34.18 0.10
C PRO A 47 -2.69 -33.31 0.46
N ALA A 48 -2.60 -32.09 -0.10
CA ALA A 48 -1.52 -31.17 0.21
C ALA A 48 -1.68 -30.53 1.60
N VAL A 49 -2.93 -30.28 2.02
CA VAL A 49 -3.25 -29.82 3.38
C VAL A 49 -2.87 -30.90 4.39
N GLU A 50 -3.34 -32.14 4.21
CA GLU A 50 -3.03 -33.25 5.12
C GLU A 50 -1.52 -33.50 5.23
N ALA A 51 -0.78 -33.44 4.11
CA ALA A 51 0.69 -33.57 4.14
C ALA A 51 1.38 -32.51 5.02
N VAL A 52 0.81 -31.32 5.15
CA VAL A 52 1.33 -30.27 6.04
C VAL A 52 0.92 -30.52 7.50
N LEU A 53 -0.28 -31.03 7.72
CA LEU A 53 -0.78 -31.34 9.06
C LEU A 53 -0.07 -32.55 9.68
N ASP A 54 0.37 -33.49 8.86
CA ASP A 54 1.12 -34.68 9.29
C ASP A 54 2.63 -34.43 9.43
N GLU A 55 3.13 -33.28 8.98
CA GLU A 55 4.55 -32.92 9.11
C GLU A 55 4.94 -32.70 10.59
N PRO A 56 5.89 -33.45 11.16
CA PRO A 56 6.23 -33.37 12.59
C PRO A 56 6.73 -32.01 13.06
N MET A 57 7.27 -31.18 12.14
CA MET A 57 7.72 -29.82 12.45
C MET A 57 6.57 -28.80 12.53
N SER A 58 5.34 -29.17 12.18
CA SER A 58 4.18 -28.29 12.28
C SER A 58 3.84 -28.00 13.74
N ASP A 59 3.52 -26.74 14.04
CA ASP A 59 2.98 -26.32 15.34
C ASP A 59 1.67 -27.07 15.62
N GLN A 60 1.69 -27.90 16.66
CA GLN A 60 0.59 -28.82 16.97
C GLN A 60 -0.69 -28.09 17.41
N ASP A 61 -0.58 -26.89 17.97
CA ASP A 61 -1.77 -26.08 18.31
C ASP A 61 -2.45 -25.56 17.04
N LEU A 62 -1.66 -25.20 16.02
CA LEU A 62 -2.20 -24.80 14.72
C LEU A 62 -2.84 -26.00 13.99
N VAL A 63 -2.19 -27.16 14.04
CA VAL A 63 -2.75 -28.41 13.49
C VAL A 63 -4.08 -28.75 14.16
N ALA A 64 -4.15 -28.69 15.50
CA ALA A 64 -5.37 -28.94 16.25
C ALA A 64 -6.50 -27.97 15.85
N ALA A 65 -6.18 -26.67 15.73
CA ALA A 65 -7.15 -25.66 15.30
C ALA A 65 -7.68 -25.92 13.88
N VAL A 66 -6.82 -26.32 12.94
CA VAL A 66 -7.24 -26.72 11.58
C VAL A 66 -8.16 -27.93 11.63
N ARG A 67 -7.78 -28.99 12.35
CA ARG A 67 -8.59 -30.21 12.45
C ARG A 67 -9.96 -29.93 13.07
N ALA A 68 -10.03 -29.12 14.12
CA ALA A 68 -11.29 -28.68 14.71
C ALA A 68 -12.17 -27.92 13.70
N HIS A 69 -11.58 -27.00 12.94
CA HIS A 69 -12.32 -26.27 11.90
C HIS A 69 -12.85 -27.18 10.79
N LEU A 70 -12.02 -28.12 10.31
CA LEU A 70 -12.42 -29.08 9.28
C LEU A 70 -13.48 -30.07 9.79
N ALA A 71 -13.54 -30.32 11.10
CA ALA A 71 -14.60 -31.08 11.75
C ALA A 71 -15.92 -30.28 11.94
N GLY A 72 -15.94 -29.00 11.58
CA GLY A 72 -17.11 -28.12 11.64
C GLY A 72 -17.17 -27.21 12.88
N GLU A 73 -16.13 -27.20 13.73
CA GLU A 73 -16.08 -26.26 14.84
C GLU A 73 -15.77 -24.83 14.35
N ALA A 74 -16.45 -23.85 14.93
CA ALA A 74 -16.24 -22.44 14.60
C ALA A 74 -14.96 -21.91 15.26
N THR A 75 -13.80 -22.24 14.67
CA THR A 75 -12.49 -21.77 15.15
C THR A 75 -11.90 -20.72 14.18
N PRO A 76 -11.83 -19.42 14.56
CA PRO A 76 -11.26 -18.39 13.68
C PRO A 76 -9.79 -18.67 13.34
N LEU A 77 -9.04 -19.26 14.26
CA LEU A 77 -7.65 -19.65 14.03
C LEU A 77 -7.53 -20.80 13.02
N GLY A 78 -8.37 -21.83 13.11
CA GLY A 78 -8.38 -22.92 12.14
C GLY A 78 -8.75 -22.44 10.75
N ALA A 79 -9.78 -21.59 10.65
CA ALA A 79 -10.17 -20.92 9.41
C ALA A 79 -9.03 -20.06 8.82
N ALA A 80 -8.31 -19.31 9.66
CA ALA A 80 -7.16 -18.51 9.23
C ALA A 80 -6.05 -19.38 8.63
N VAL A 81 -5.72 -20.50 9.29
CA VAL A 81 -4.66 -21.41 8.81
C VAL A 81 -5.09 -22.11 7.52
N VAL A 82 -6.34 -22.57 7.41
CA VAL A 82 -6.88 -23.12 6.16
C VAL A 82 -6.77 -22.10 5.03
N ALA A 83 -7.15 -20.84 5.27
CA ALA A 83 -7.01 -19.78 4.28
C ALA A 83 -5.56 -19.58 3.82
N VAL A 84 -4.60 -19.62 4.74
CA VAL A 84 -3.15 -19.53 4.40
C VAL A 84 -2.70 -20.72 3.56
N LEU A 85 -3.13 -21.94 3.88
CA LEU A 85 -2.81 -23.14 3.10
C LEU A 85 -3.42 -23.13 1.69
N LEU A 86 -4.59 -22.51 1.53
CA LEU A 86 -5.24 -22.34 0.23
C LEU A 86 -4.67 -21.15 -0.58
N GLY A 87 -3.76 -20.36 -0.01
CA GLY A 87 -3.10 -19.24 -0.69
C GLY A 87 -3.82 -17.89 -0.57
N SER A 88 -4.80 -17.78 0.34
CA SER A 88 -5.56 -16.58 0.69
C SER A 88 -6.11 -15.80 -0.51
N GLU A 89 -7.35 -16.11 -0.87
CA GLU A 89 -8.05 -15.52 -2.02
C GLU A 89 -9.23 -14.63 -1.54
N PRO A 90 -9.59 -13.55 -2.27
CA PRO A 90 -10.71 -12.67 -1.90
C PRO A 90 -11.99 -13.41 -1.48
N ARG A 91 -12.39 -14.44 -2.22
CA ARG A 91 -13.57 -15.28 -1.93
C ARG A 91 -13.56 -15.94 -0.55
N MET A 92 -12.39 -16.10 0.07
CA MET A 92 -12.30 -16.62 1.44
C MET A 92 -12.99 -15.67 2.43
N ALA A 93 -12.88 -14.36 2.24
CA ALA A 93 -13.57 -13.40 3.10
C ALA A 93 -15.10 -13.57 2.99
N ASP A 94 -15.62 -13.69 1.76
CA ASP A 94 -17.04 -13.92 1.52
C ASP A 94 -17.51 -15.24 2.15
N ALA A 95 -16.78 -16.34 1.95
CA ALA A 95 -17.13 -17.64 2.52
C ALA A 95 -17.21 -17.60 4.07
N LEU A 96 -16.21 -16.97 4.71
CA LEU A 96 -16.19 -16.82 6.17
C LEU A 96 -17.35 -15.97 6.68
N VAL A 97 -17.72 -14.91 5.96
CA VAL A 97 -18.87 -14.07 6.31
C VAL A 97 -20.18 -14.83 6.14
N VAL A 98 -20.34 -15.62 5.07
CA VAL A 98 -21.55 -16.44 4.85
C VAL A 98 -21.71 -17.50 5.93
N GLU A 99 -20.63 -18.20 6.31
CA GLU A 99 -20.71 -19.32 7.26
C GLU A 99 -20.77 -18.87 8.72
N HIS A 100 -20.11 -17.77 9.07
CA HIS A 100 -19.86 -17.41 10.47
C HIS A 100 -20.08 -15.93 10.81
N GLY A 101 -20.40 -15.08 9.82
CA GLY A 101 -20.61 -13.66 10.00
C GLY A 101 -19.33 -12.83 10.04
N LEU A 102 -19.51 -11.51 9.96
CA LEU A 102 -18.43 -10.52 9.86
C LEU A 102 -17.43 -10.54 11.03
N PRO A 103 -17.85 -10.70 12.31
CA PRO A 103 -16.92 -10.74 13.44
C PRO A 103 -15.98 -11.94 13.40
N PHE A 104 -16.48 -13.11 12.97
CA PHE A 104 -15.65 -14.29 12.80
C PHE A 104 -14.63 -14.10 11.67
N ALA A 105 -15.08 -13.59 10.53
CA ALA A 105 -14.22 -13.32 9.38
C ALA A 105 -13.09 -12.33 9.73
N ALA A 106 -13.38 -11.28 10.50
CA ALA A 106 -12.38 -10.33 10.98
C ALA A 106 -11.32 -11.00 11.85
N ARG A 107 -11.71 -11.81 12.82
CA ARG A 107 -10.77 -12.59 13.65
C ARG A 107 -9.90 -13.54 12.82
N ALA A 108 -10.49 -14.21 11.85
CA ALA A 108 -9.76 -15.12 10.97
C ALA A 108 -8.73 -14.35 10.11
N VAL A 109 -9.12 -13.24 9.49
CA VAL A 109 -8.21 -12.43 8.65
C VAL A 109 -7.07 -11.81 9.46
N VAL A 110 -7.33 -11.34 10.69
CA VAL A 110 -6.27 -10.91 11.62
C VAL A 110 -5.34 -12.08 11.94
N GLY A 111 -5.89 -13.26 12.23
CA GLY A 111 -5.12 -14.48 12.48
C GLY A 111 -4.23 -14.92 11.31
N MET A 112 -4.64 -14.67 10.07
CA MET A 112 -3.84 -15.01 8.87
C MET A 112 -2.47 -14.30 8.86
N ARG A 113 -2.34 -13.14 9.52
CA ARG A 113 -1.05 -12.44 9.63
C ARG A 113 -0.10 -13.03 10.66
N CYS A 114 -0.59 -13.91 11.53
CA CYS A 114 0.16 -14.48 12.64
C CYS A 114 0.63 -15.92 12.40
N VAL A 115 0.31 -16.50 11.25
CA VAL A 115 0.62 -17.88 10.89
C VAL A 115 1.25 -17.94 9.50
N GLU A 116 2.13 -18.90 9.28
CA GLU A 116 2.65 -19.17 7.94
C GLU A 116 2.81 -20.67 7.67
N ALA A 117 2.66 -21.02 6.41
CA ALA A 117 3.10 -22.29 5.87
C ALA A 117 4.55 -22.13 5.39
N HIS A 118 5.51 -22.61 6.19
CA HIS A 118 6.93 -22.40 5.96
C HIS A 118 7.59 -23.57 5.23
N ARG A 119 8.48 -23.25 4.27
CA ARG A 119 9.38 -24.21 3.63
C ARG A 119 10.81 -23.78 3.92
N ASN A 120 11.64 -24.69 4.46
CA ASN A 120 13.03 -24.36 4.72
C ASN A 120 13.79 -24.26 3.38
N GLY A 121 14.52 -23.17 3.18
CA GLY A 121 15.22 -22.88 1.92
C GLY A 121 16.44 -23.76 1.62
N TYR A 122 16.78 -24.70 2.51
CA TYR A 122 17.89 -25.63 2.37
C TYR A 122 17.37 -27.07 2.16
N GLY A 123 17.28 -27.49 0.90
CA GLY A 123 16.88 -28.85 0.51
C GLY A 123 15.39 -29.03 0.22
N ASN A 124 15.00 -30.27 -0.06
CA ASN A 124 13.63 -30.68 -0.38
C ASN A 124 12.80 -30.93 0.89
N THR A 125 12.78 -29.96 1.80
CA THR A 125 12.00 -30.09 3.05
C THR A 125 10.51 -29.85 2.78
N ALA A 126 9.68 -30.61 3.48
CA ALA A 126 8.23 -30.47 3.45
C ALA A 126 7.79 -29.13 4.05
N LEU A 127 6.60 -28.70 3.65
CA LEU A 127 5.95 -27.49 4.16
C LEU A 127 5.38 -27.79 5.56
N HIS A 128 5.61 -26.91 6.53
CA HIS A 128 5.11 -27.06 7.91
C HIS A 128 4.49 -25.75 8.42
N LEU A 129 3.58 -25.86 9.40
CA LEU A 129 2.92 -24.72 10.02
C LEU A 129 3.76 -24.13 11.15
N ARG A 130 3.85 -22.81 11.22
CA ARG A 130 4.39 -22.12 12.41
C ARG A 130 3.75 -20.76 12.62
N ARG A 131 3.85 -20.26 13.86
CA ARG A 131 3.52 -18.88 14.20
C ARG A 131 4.61 -17.94 13.69
N LYS A 132 4.20 -16.72 13.30
CA LYS A 132 5.11 -15.68 12.83
C LYS A 132 4.55 -14.31 13.16
N ASP A 133 5.44 -13.38 13.52
CA ASP A 133 5.02 -12.03 13.90
C ASP A 133 4.60 -11.18 12.69
N LEU A 134 5.23 -11.36 11.53
CA LEU A 134 4.90 -10.59 10.34
C LEU A 134 5.31 -11.31 9.05
N ASP A 135 4.33 -11.64 8.20
CA ASP A 135 4.58 -12.29 6.92
C ASP A 135 4.35 -11.36 5.70
N HIS A 136 5.19 -11.55 4.68
CA HIS A 136 5.18 -10.84 3.40
C HIS A 136 4.00 -11.21 2.48
N ASN A 137 3.44 -12.42 2.62
CA ASN A 137 2.50 -12.98 1.65
C ASN A 137 1.07 -13.11 2.17
N ALA A 138 0.85 -12.90 3.47
CA ALA A 138 -0.46 -13.19 4.06
C ALA A 138 -1.54 -12.18 3.62
N ALA A 139 -2.42 -12.65 2.74
CA ALA A 139 -3.83 -12.28 2.68
C ALA A 139 -4.19 -10.87 2.21
N VAL A 140 -3.38 -10.20 1.37
CA VAL A 140 -3.77 -8.87 0.85
C VAL A 140 -5.12 -8.92 0.14
N GLY A 141 -5.39 -9.95 -0.67
CA GLY A 141 -6.67 -10.12 -1.35
C GLY A 141 -7.85 -10.32 -0.40
N THR A 142 -7.73 -11.27 0.52
CA THR A 142 -8.76 -11.58 1.53
C THR A 142 -9.02 -10.40 2.47
N ALA A 143 -7.95 -9.76 2.97
CA ALA A 143 -8.07 -8.59 3.84
C ALA A 143 -8.69 -7.41 3.10
N ARG A 144 -8.28 -7.14 1.86
CA ARG A 144 -8.89 -6.08 1.03
C ARG A 144 -10.37 -6.35 0.82
N ARG A 145 -10.74 -7.59 0.50
CA ARG A 145 -12.15 -7.97 0.33
C ARG A 145 -12.95 -7.78 1.62
N LEU A 146 -12.44 -8.25 2.75
CA LEU A 146 -13.11 -8.07 4.04
C LEU A 146 -13.24 -6.59 4.42
N ARG A 147 -12.21 -5.78 4.18
CA ARG A 147 -12.25 -4.33 4.41
C ARG A 147 -13.33 -3.65 3.59
N SER A 148 -13.50 -4.05 2.32
CA SER A 148 -14.60 -3.56 1.48
C SER A 148 -15.98 -3.91 2.05
N LEU A 149 -16.17 -5.12 2.60
CA LEU A 149 -17.41 -5.51 3.26
C LEU A 149 -17.66 -4.74 4.57
N LEU A 150 -16.62 -4.53 5.38
CA LEU A 150 -16.69 -3.70 6.60
C LEU A 150 -17.06 -2.24 6.30
N ALA A 151 -16.62 -1.71 5.16
CA ALA A 151 -16.94 -0.35 4.74
C ALA A 151 -18.43 -0.16 4.38
N THR A 152 -19.13 -1.22 3.98
CA THR A 152 -20.57 -1.19 3.64
C THR A 152 -21.47 -1.78 4.73
N ALA A 153 -20.90 -2.40 5.76
CA ALA A 153 -21.62 -3.00 6.88
C ALA A 153 -22.42 -1.97 7.69
N SER A 154 -23.46 -2.43 8.38
CA SER A 154 -24.17 -1.61 9.37
C SER A 154 -23.25 -1.20 10.52
N ASP A 155 -23.61 -0.14 11.26
CA ASP A 155 -22.84 0.27 12.45
C ASP A 155 -22.72 -0.88 13.46
N GLU A 156 -23.80 -1.64 13.68
CA GLU A 156 -23.80 -2.78 14.60
C GLU A 156 -22.85 -3.90 14.17
N GLU A 157 -22.88 -4.30 12.90
CA GLU A 157 -21.98 -5.34 12.38
C GLU A 157 -20.50 -4.90 12.43
N TYR A 158 -20.24 -3.62 12.14
CA TYR A 158 -18.89 -3.05 12.20
C TYR A 158 -18.35 -3.06 13.63
N GLU A 159 -19.14 -2.57 14.61
CA GLU A 159 -18.74 -2.55 16.02
C GLU A 159 -18.57 -3.96 16.59
N ASN A 160 -19.45 -4.90 16.24
CA ASN A 160 -19.30 -6.31 16.63
C ASN A 160 -18.01 -6.92 16.07
N ALA A 161 -17.64 -6.61 14.83
CA ALA A 161 -16.40 -7.08 14.23
C ALA A 161 -15.16 -6.44 14.87
N LEU A 162 -15.25 -5.17 15.24
CA LEU A 162 -14.20 -4.44 15.95
C LEU A 162 -13.95 -5.07 17.33
N LEU A 163 -15.00 -5.25 18.13
CA LEU A 163 -14.90 -5.84 19.47
C LEU A 163 -14.31 -7.26 19.41
N ALA A 164 -14.67 -8.03 18.39
CA ALA A 164 -14.19 -9.40 18.22
C ALA A 164 -12.66 -9.50 18.00
N VAL A 165 -12.02 -8.47 17.44
CA VAL A 165 -10.57 -8.47 17.17
C VAL A 165 -9.74 -7.79 18.24
N GLU A 166 -10.35 -7.01 19.14
CA GLU A 166 -9.63 -6.14 20.09
C GLU A 166 -8.59 -6.92 20.91
N LEU A 167 -8.99 -8.03 21.52
CA LEU A 167 -8.10 -8.86 22.35
C LEU A 167 -7.07 -9.66 21.56
N GLN A 168 -7.16 -9.72 20.22
CA GLN A 168 -6.20 -10.42 19.36
C GLN A 168 -4.99 -9.55 18.97
N ARG A 169 -5.04 -8.24 19.23
CA ARG A 169 -4.02 -7.25 18.84
C ARG A 169 -2.78 -7.30 19.75
N THR A 170 -2.22 -8.49 19.96
CA THR A 170 -1.08 -8.70 20.86
C THR A 170 0.27 -8.83 20.16
N ALA A 171 0.27 -9.25 18.89
CA ALA A 171 1.46 -9.36 18.06
C ALA A 171 1.44 -8.32 16.93
N LEU A 172 2.62 -7.88 16.47
CA LEU A 172 2.74 -6.83 15.45
C LEU A 172 1.91 -7.10 14.19
N GLY A 173 1.92 -8.34 13.68
CA GLY A 173 1.12 -8.72 12.51
C GLY A 173 -0.38 -8.59 12.73
N ALA A 174 -0.87 -8.95 13.92
CA ALA A 174 -2.27 -8.78 14.30
C ALA A 174 -2.64 -7.30 14.45
N MET A 175 -1.79 -6.50 15.09
CA MET A 175 -1.98 -5.05 15.22
C MET A 175 -2.04 -4.37 13.85
N ALA A 176 -1.15 -4.74 12.93
CA ALA A 176 -1.12 -4.21 11.57
C ALA A 176 -2.36 -4.63 10.75
N ALA A 177 -2.78 -5.90 10.83
CA ALA A 177 -4.01 -6.35 10.17
C ALA A 177 -5.27 -5.69 10.73
N ALA A 178 -5.39 -5.58 12.05
CA ALA A 178 -6.52 -4.91 12.68
C ALA A 178 -6.56 -3.43 12.27
N SER A 179 -5.42 -2.73 12.30
CA SER A 179 -5.32 -1.34 11.83
C SER A 179 -5.73 -1.19 10.36
N TYR A 180 -5.34 -2.16 9.53
CA TYR A 180 -5.75 -2.19 8.12
C TYR A 180 -7.26 -2.39 7.94
N LEU A 181 -7.90 -3.27 8.71
CA LEU A 181 -9.33 -3.54 8.61
C LEU A 181 -10.20 -2.43 9.22
N PHE A 182 -9.71 -1.81 10.29
CA PHE A 182 -10.45 -0.81 11.08
C PHE A 182 -9.72 0.55 11.09
N PRO A 183 -9.50 1.19 9.93
CA PRO A 183 -8.70 2.42 9.83
C PRO A 183 -9.36 3.63 10.52
N THR A 184 -10.64 3.53 10.92
CA THR A 184 -11.31 4.55 11.76
C THR A 184 -10.73 4.60 13.18
N ARG A 185 -10.13 3.51 13.67
CA ARG A 185 -9.44 3.43 14.97
C ARG A 185 -8.01 3.96 14.83
N ARG A 186 -7.89 5.30 14.81
CA ARG A 186 -6.60 5.98 14.67
C ARG A 186 -5.63 5.63 15.79
N ASP A 187 -6.15 5.42 16.99
CA ASP A 187 -5.41 4.92 18.15
C ASP A 187 -4.78 3.55 17.86
N TRP A 188 -5.47 2.67 17.14
CA TRP A 188 -4.92 1.35 16.78
C TRP A 188 -3.76 1.45 15.79
N VAL A 189 -3.87 2.38 14.84
CA VAL A 189 -2.81 2.68 13.87
C VAL A 189 -1.58 3.24 14.59
N ASP A 190 -1.79 4.15 15.55
CA ASP A 190 -0.71 4.73 16.35
C ASP A 190 -0.02 3.67 17.22
N ASP A 191 -0.78 2.83 17.94
CA ASP A 191 -0.25 1.70 18.71
C ASP A 191 0.59 0.76 17.85
N ALA A 192 0.14 0.49 16.61
CA ALA A 192 0.84 -0.40 15.70
C ALA A 192 2.17 0.20 15.23
N PHE A 193 2.22 1.50 14.94
CA PHE A 193 3.49 2.17 14.65
C PHE A 193 4.43 2.18 15.87
N ASP A 194 3.90 2.40 17.08
CA ASP A 194 4.69 2.34 18.32
C ASP A 194 5.26 0.93 18.55
N GLU A 195 4.48 -0.12 18.27
CA GLU A 195 4.96 -1.50 18.29
C GLU A 195 6.05 -1.73 17.24
N VAL A 196 5.90 -1.23 16.01
CA VAL A 196 6.96 -1.33 14.99
C VAL A 196 8.27 -0.73 15.52
N GLU A 197 8.21 0.45 16.12
CA GLU A 197 9.37 1.18 16.66
C GLU A 197 10.05 0.43 17.81
N ARG A 198 9.27 -0.17 18.71
CA ARG A 198 9.77 -0.87 19.90
C ARG A 198 10.16 -2.33 19.66
N ALA A 199 9.50 -3.02 18.74
CA ALA A 199 9.74 -4.43 18.47
C ALA A 199 11.14 -4.67 17.88
N ASN A 200 11.77 -5.77 18.30
CA ASN A 200 13.04 -6.22 17.75
C ASN A 200 12.83 -6.98 16.42
N VAL A 201 12.32 -6.27 15.41
CA VAL A 201 12.07 -6.81 14.07
C VAL A 201 13.23 -6.51 13.12
N THR A 202 13.43 -7.40 12.15
CA THR A 202 14.38 -7.16 11.06
C THR A 202 14.01 -5.91 10.26
N GLY A 203 14.99 -5.29 9.60
CA GLY A 203 14.72 -4.14 8.73
C GLY A 203 13.69 -4.42 7.63
N TYR A 204 13.63 -5.66 7.13
CA TYR A 204 12.63 -6.08 6.15
C TYR A 204 11.21 -6.17 6.75
N GLN A 205 11.06 -6.77 7.94
CA GLN A 205 9.77 -6.81 8.63
C GLN A 205 9.26 -5.41 8.98
N ARG A 206 10.15 -4.53 9.45
CA ARG A 206 9.81 -3.12 9.70
C ARG A 206 9.19 -2.48 8.47
N VAL A 207 9.84 -2.65 7.33
CA VAL A 207 9.35 -2.14 6.05
C VAL A 207 7.97 -2.71 5.70
N LEU A 208 7.76 -4.02 5.78
CA LEU A 208 6.46 -4.63 5.52
C LEU A 208 5.35 -4.12 6.46
N ALA A 209 5.67 -3.86 7.71
CA ALA A 209 4.74 -3.29 8.68
C ALA A 209 4.34 -1.86 8.28
N HIS A 210 5.31 -0.98 7.99
CA HIS A 210 5.03 0.38 7.52
C HIS A 210 4.17 0.40 6.26
N VAL A 211 4.38 -0.55 5.35
CA VAL A 211 3.61 -0.68 4.10
C VAL A 211 2.19 -1.14 4.37
N SER A 212 2.01 -2.08 5.30
CA SER A 212 0.66 -2.51 5.69
C SER A 212 -0.10 -1.36 6.35
N LEU A 213 0.58 -0.60 7.22
CA LEU A 213 0.02 0.55 7.93
C LEU A 213 -0.24 1.76 7.03
N SER A 214 0.45 1.93 5.89
CA SER A 214 0.19 3.04 4.97
C SER A 214 -1.23 3.03 4.40
N TYR A 215 -1.86 1.85 4.30
CA TYR A 215 -3.27 1.75 3.89
C TYR A 215 -4.26 2.11 5.00
N ALA A 216 -3.80 2.29 6.24
CA ALA A 216 -4.63 2.56 7.42
C ALA A 216 -4.53 4.01 7.93
N VAL A 217 -3.54 4.77 7.46
CA VAL A 217 -3.31 6.14 7.93
C VAL A 217 -4.50 7.05 7.66
N SER A 218 -4.75 7.96 8.60
CA SER A 218 -5.92 8.86 8.58
C SER A 218 -5.57 10.31 8.95
N THR A 219 -4.29 10.60 9.16
CA THR A 219 -3.79 11.94 9.50
C THR A 219 -2.45 12.21 8.81
N ALA A 220 -2.13 13.48 8.57
CA ALA A 220 -0.83 13.87 8.01
C ALA A 220 0.35 13.34 8.85
N ALA A 221 0.25 13.39 10.18
CA ALA A 221 1.27 12.85 11.08
C ALA A 221 1.50 11.35 10.89
N GLN A 222 0.43 10.55 10.70
CA GLN A 222 0.55 9.13 10.41
C GLN A 222 1.16 8.87 9.03
N VAL A 223 0.86 9.71 8.03
CA VAL A 223 1.52 9.65 6.71
C VAL A 223 3.02 9.90 6.87
N GLU A 224 3.42 10.95 7.59
CA GLU A 224 4.83 11.23 7.85
C GLU A 224 5.53 10.03 8.53
N ARG A 225 4.91 9.45 9.56
CA ARG A 225 5.40 8.23 10.23
C ARG A 225 5.54 7.07 9.25
N ALA A 226 4.53 6.83 8.41
CA ALA A 226 4.58 5.78 7.38
C ALA A 226 5.76 5.98 6.42
N LEU A 227 6.08 7.23 6.04
CA LEU A 227 7.11 7.58 5.07
C LEU A 227 8.52 7.78 5.66
N THR A 228 8.70 7.63 6.98
CA THR A 228 10.01 7.73 7.65
C THR A 228 11.02 6.72 7.10
N THR A 229 10.56 5.50 6.80
CA THR A 229 11.43 4.43 6.32
C THR A 229 11.77 4.64 4.85
N ARG A 230 13.07 4.83 4.52
CA ARG A 230 13.54 5.07 3.14
C ARG A 230 13.09 4.02 2.12
N ALA A 231 12.89 2.78 2.56
CA ALA A 231 12.44 1.70 1.69
C ALA A 231 10.95 1.80 1.32
N VAL A 232 10.14 2.61 2.00
CA VAL A 232 8.71 2.80 1.70
C VAL A 232 8.48 3.45 0.33
N GLY A 233 9.46 4.21 -0.17
CA GLY A 233 9.47 4.67 -1.56
C GLY A 233 9.42 3.52 -2.59
N ARG A 234 9.80 2.29 -2.21
CA ARG A 234 9.63 1.10 -3.07
C ARG A 234 8.22 0.50 -3.04
N TYR A 235 7.41 0.84 -2.05
CA TYR A 235 6.07 0.28 -1.83
C TYR A 235 4.94 1.24 -2.17
N LEU A 236 5.24 2.55 -2.22
CA LEU A 236 4.45 3.50 -3.03
C LEU A 236 4.62 3.28 -4.53
N LYS A 237 5.34 2.23 -4.94
CA LYS A 237 5.32 1.79 -6.33
C LYS A 237 3.93 1.39 -6.78
N ASP A 238 3.11 0.88 -5.88
CA ASP A 238 1.75 0.48 -6.20
C ASP A 238 0.80 1.69 -6.03
N GLU A 239 0.06 2.00 -7.10
CA GLU A 239 -0.97 3.05 -7.17
C GLU A 239 -1.94 2.97 -5.98
N ASP A 240 -2.26 1.75 -5.57
CA ASP A 240 -3.19 1.42 -4.50
C ASP A 240 -2.84 2.10 -3.17
N ALA A 241 -1.57 2.07 -2.74
CA ALA A 241 -1.16 2.67 -1.47
C ALA A 241 -1.32 4.19 -1.49
N LEU A 242 -0.83 4.83 -2.55
CA LEU A 242 -0.86 6.28 -2.70
C LEU A 242 -2.30 6.79 -2.75
N TYR A 243 -3.15 6.17 -3.57
CA TYR A 243 -4.54 6.60 -3.72
C TYR A 243 -5.38 6.27 -2.47
N THR A 244 -5.08 5.18 -1.76
CA THR A 244 -5.73 4.91 -0.46
C THR A 244 -5.37 5.95 0.60
N VAL A 245 -4.11 6.41 0.65
CA VAL A 245 -3.70 7.50 1.56
C VAL A 245 -4.46 8.78 1.24
N LEU A 246 -4.56 9.14 -0.03
CA LEU A 246 -5.28 10.35 -0.46
C LEU A 246 -6.78 10.25 -0.24
N ASP A 247 -7.37 9.07 -0.35
CA ASP A 247 -8.77 8.83 -0.01
C ASP A 247 -9.07 9.07 1.48
N GLY A 248 -8.15 8.63 2.35
CA GLY A 248 -8.33 8.75 3.81
C GLY A 248 -7.89 10.07 4.43
N VAL A 249 -6.87 10.73 3.86
CA VAL A 249 -6.24 11.93 4.44
C VAL A 249 -6.48 13.18 3.59
N GLY A 250 -6.74 13.02 2.29
CA GLY A 250 -6.93 14.13 1.37
C GLY A 250 -5.65 14.96 1.16
N ALA A 251 -5.84 16.26 0.92
CA ALA A 251 -4.75 17.18 0.58
C ALA A 251 -3.71 17.35 1.71
N ASP A 252 -4.09 17.06 2.96
CA ASP A 252 -3.18 17.16 4.11
C ASP A 252 -2.03 16.13 4.04
N ALA A 253 -2.16 15.08 3.22
CA ALA A 253 -1.07 14.12 2.98
C ALA A 253 0.02 14.63 2.02
N LEU A 254 -0.29 15.66 1.21
CA LEU A 254 0.57 16.06 0.10
C LEU A 254 1.94 16.60 0.52
N PRO A 255 2.08 17.39 1.61
CA PRO A 255 3.41 17.79 2.08
C PRO A 255 4.30 16.58 2.43
N ALA A 256 3.74 15.58 3.10
CA ALA A 256 4.46 14.35 3.45
C ALA A 256 4.81 13.51 2.21
N ILE A 257 3.92 13.46 1.22
CA ILE A 257 4.19 12.80 -0.07
C ILE A 257 5.30 13.54 -0.84
N ALA A 258 5.34 14.88 -0.81
CA ALA A 258 6.37 15.66 -1.49
C ALA A 258 7.78 15.43 -0.92
N VAL A 259 7.92 15.04 0.36
CA VAL A 259 9.19 14.62 0.98
C VAL A 259 9.82 13.45 0.23
N LEU A 260 9.03 12.61 -0.45
CA LEU A 260 9.56 11.49 -1.24
C LEU A 260 10.44 11.96 -2.40
N LEU A 261 10.21 13.17 -2.91
CA LEU A 261 10.99 13.77 -4.00
C LEU A 261 12.34 14.32 -3.54
N GLU A 262 12.68 14.30 -2.25
CA GLU A 262 13.94 14.84 -1.75
C GLU A 262 15.17 14.17 -2.40
N PRO A 263 16.22 14.93 -2.76
CA PRO A 263 17.37 14.41 -3.52
C PRO A 263 18.08 13.20 -2.89
N HIS A 264 18.03 13.08 -1.56
CA HIS A 264 18.68 12.00 -0.82
C HIS A 264 17.83 10.72 -0.75
N ARG A 265 16.60 10.74 -1.28
CA ARG A 265 15.74 9.57 -1.43
C ARG A 265 15.86 9.04 -2.86
N GLU A 266 16.46 7.87 -2.98
CA GLU A 266 16.53 7.16 -4.26
C GLU A 266 15.15 6.56 -4.59
N LEU A 267 14.34 7.31 -5.34
CA LEU A 267 13.12 6.82 -5.96
C LEU A 267 13.38 6.26 -7.35
N ASP A 268 12.73 5.14 -7.65
CA ASP A 268 12.60 4.62 -9.00
C ASP A 268 11.91 5.65 -9.92
N GLY A 269 12.22 5.58 -11.23
CA GLY A 269 11.68 6.52 -12.22
C GLY A 269 10.16 6.52 -12.29
N GLU A 270 9.53 5.33 -12.30
CA GLU A 270 8.08 5.17 -12.40
C GLU A 270 7.38 5.73 -11.16
N VAL A 271 7.94 5.45 -9.97
CA VAL A 271 7.39 5.95 -8.70
C VAL A 271 7.46 7.48 -8.64
N ARG A 272 8.57 8.06 -9.10
CA ARG A 272 8.72 9.52 -9.14
C ARG A 272 7.69 10.16 -10.06
N ASP A 273 7.49 9.59 -11.25
CA ASP A 273 6.50 10.11 -12.21
C ASP A 273 5.11 10.09 -11.60
N ARG A 274 4.75 8.97 -10.95
CA ARG A 274 3.46 8.84 -10.27
C ARG A 274 3.25 9.82 -9.12
N VAL A 275 4.27 10.04 -8.29
CA VAL A 275 4.21 11.04 -7.22
C VAL A 275 3.99 12.44 -7.82
N LEU A 276 4.70 12.78 -8.90
CA LEU A 276 4.54 14.08 -9.57
C LEU A 276 3.16 14.22 -10.21
N GLU A 277 2.70 13.23 -10.96
CA GLU A 277 1.35 13.19 -11.55
C GLU A 277 0.29 13.38 -10.47
N THR A 278 0.46 12.69 -9.35
CA THR A 278 -0.45 12.79 -8.20
C THR A 278 -0.44 14.20 -7.61
N LEU A 279 0.72 14.80 -7.36
CA LEU A 279 0.81 16.16 -6.83
C LEU A 279 0.18 17.19 -7.79
N VAL A 280 0.36 17.03 -9.10
CA VAL A 280 -0.19 17.93 -10.14
C VAL A 280 -1.72 17.97 -10.14
N GLU A 281 -2.39 16.91 -9.70
CA GLU A 281 -3.86 16.88 -9.55
C GLU A 281 -4.37 17.72 -8.36
N PHE A 282 -3.48 18.22 -7.49
CA PHE A 282 -3.84 19.08 -6.36
C PHE A 282 -3.21 20.47 -6.52
N PRO A 283 -3.86 21.39 -7.25
CA PRO A 283 -3.37 22.75 -7.48
C PRO A 283 -3.55 23.62 -6.23
N THR A 284 -2.82 23.29 -5.18
CA THR A 284 -2.77 24.03 -3.92
C THR A 284 -1.47 24.83 -3.84
N ALA A 285 -1.46 25.89 -3.03
CA ALA A 285 -0.26 26.67 -2.81
C ALA A 285 0.86 25.80 -2.21
N GLU A 286 0.49 24.94 -1.26
CA GLU A 286 1.38 24.07 -0.50
C GLU A 286 2.10 23.06 -1.41
N VAL A 287 1.37 22.44 -2.36
CA VAL A 287 1.99 21.54 -3.35
C VAL A 287 2.92 22.31 -4.26
N PHE A 288 2.49 23.47 -4.76
CA PHE A 288 3.27 24.26 -5.70
C PHE A 288 4.58 24.70 -5.05
N ASP A 289 4.52 25.24 -3.82
CA ASP A 289 5.68 25.64 -3.03
C ASP A 289 6.60 24.45 -2.72
N ALA A 290 6.03 23.27 -2.42
CA ALA A 290 6.80 22.05 -2.22
C ALA A 290 7.56 21.59 -3.48
N LEU A 291 6.99 21.78 -4.68
CA LEU A 291 7.66 21.49 -5.95
C LEU A 291 8.73 22.55 -6.27
N LEU A 292 8.47 23.84 -6.02
CA LEU A 292 9.45 24.91 -6.21
C LEU A 292 10.70 24.72 -5.35
N ALA A 293 10.52 24.27 -4.10
CA ALA A 293 11.63 23.94 -3.22
C ALA A 293 12.55 22.81 -3.75
N ARG A 294 12.11 22.07 -4.78
CA ARG A 294 12.75 20.85 -5.31
C ARG A 294 13.05 20.93 -6.81
N LEU A 295 13.20 22.14 -7.37
CA LEU A 295 13.44 22.33 -8.81
C LEU A 295 14.69 21.61 -9.36
N GLU A 296 15.67 21.30 -8.50
CA GLU A 296 16.87 20.53 -8.86
C GLU A 296 16.60 19.04 -9.08
N VAL A 297 15.47 18.53 -8.58
CA VAL A 297 15.11 17.12 -8.69
C VAL A 297 14.64 16.86 -10.12
N LYS A 298 15.19 15.80 -10.71
CA LYS A 298 14.84 15.37 -12.08
C LYS A 298 13.32 15.25 -12.22
N ARG A 299 12.77 15.81 -13.30
CA ARG A 299 11.34 15.81 -13.67
C ARG A 299 10.42 16.74 -12.85
N VAL A 300 10.89 17.40 -11.80
CA VAL A 300 10.08 18.39 -11.06
C VAL A 300 9.77 19.63 -11.90
N LEU A 301 10.78 20.21 -12.57
CA LEU A 301 10.58 21.41 -13.40
C LEU A 301 9.49 21.22 -14.48
N PRO A 302 9.47 20.13 -15.28
CA PRO A 302 8.35 19.85 -16.18
C PRO A 302 6.98 19.82 -15.51
N ALA A 303 6.86 19.24 -14.30
CA ALA A 303 5.60 19.20 -13.55
C ALA A 303 5.16 20.59 -13.08
N VAL A 304 6.09 21.43 -12.60
CA VAL A 304 5.82 22.83 -12.24
C VAL A 304 5.33 23.63 -13.45
N LEU A 305 5.96 23.44 -14.62
CA LEU A 305 5.54 24.11 -15.86
C LEU A 305 4.16 23.64 -16.32
N ASP A 306 3.83 22.35 -16.17
CA ASP A 306 2.49 21.85 -16.50
C ASP A 306 1.43 22.41 -15.55
N LEU A 307 1.70 22.44 -14.24
CA LEU A 307 0.84 23.12 -13.25
C LEU A 307 0.64 24.60 -13.59
N ALA A 308 1.72 25.32 -13.90
CA ALA A 308 1.64 26.74 -14.23
C ALA A 308 0.82 27.03 -15.48
N ARG A 309 0.91 26.16 -16.48
CA ARG A 309 0.10 26.24 -17.70
C ARG A 309 -1.39 25.96 -17.42
N ARG A 310 -1.71 25.00 -16.54
CA ARG A 310 -3.10 24.64 -16.18
C ARG A 310 -3.73 25.65 -15.22
N TYR A 311 -2.93 26.25 -14.33
CA TYR A 311 -3.37 27.12 -13.25
C TYR A 311 -2.55 28.42 -13.19
N PRO A 312 -2.69 29.30 -14.20
CA PRO A 312 -1.78 30.44 -14.40
C PRO A 312 -1.87 31.51 -13.30
N VAL A 313 -3.05 31.71 -12.69
CA VAL A 313 -3.22 32.65 -11.56
C VAL A 313 -2.48 32.14 -10.32
N LEU A 314 -2.69 30.87 -9.95
CA LEU A 314 -2.00 30.25 -8.82
C LEU A 314 -0.48 30.29 -9.03
N ALA A 315 0.00 29.94 -10.22
CA ALA A 315 1.41 29.96 -10.52
C ALA A 315 2.02 31.36 -10.43
N LEU A 316 1.33 32.39 -10.93
CA LEU A 316 1.79 33.77 -10.77
C LEU A 316 1.92 34.13 -9.29
N GLU A 317 0.90 33.85 -8.48
CA GLU A 317 0.96 34.11 -7.04
C GLU A 317 2.14 33.41 -6.37
N ARG A 318 2.38 32.13 -6.70
CA ARG A 318 3.46 31.34 -6.09
C ARG A 318 4.84 31.76 -6.58
N PHE A 319 4.99 32.07 -7.86
CA PHE A 319 6.25 32.58 -8.40
C PHE A 319 6.63 33.94 -7.79
N VAL A 320 5.65 34.83 -7.59
CA VAL A 320 5.88 36.13 -6.94
C VAL A 320 6.18 35.99 -5.45
N ALA A 321 5.57 35.01 -4.78
CA ALA A 321 5.80 34.74 -3.36
C ALA A 321 7.13 34.04 -3.06
N SER A 322 7.83 33.52 -4.08
CA SER A 322 9.07 32.76 -3.91
C SER A 322 10.31 33.66 -3.94
N ASP A 323 11.15 33.55 -2.92
CA ASP A 323 12.47 34.21 -2.88
C ASP A 323 13.59 33.37 -3.52
N ASP A 324 13.28 32.22 -4.12
CA ASP A 324 14.29 31.34 -4.74
C ASP A 324 14.74 31.91 -6.10
N PRO A 325 16.04 32.23 -6.29
CA PRO A 325 16.56 32.79 -7.54
C PRO A 325 16.30 31.92 -8.78
N ARG A 326 16.07 30.61 -8.59
CA ARG A 326 15.74 29.68 -9.69
C ARG A 326 14.33 29.91 -10.25
N VAL A 327 13.47 30.60 -9.51
CA VAL A 327 12.07 30.88 -9.88
C VAL A 327 11.95 32.14 -10.73
N GLU A 328 12.87 33.09 -10.61
CA GLU A 328 12.85 34.36 -11.37
C GLU A 328 12.74 34.15 -12.90
N PRO A 329 13.53 33.26 -13.54
CA PRO A 329 13.36 32.98 -14.97
C PRO A 329 12.00 32.33 -15.32
N LEU A 330 11.38 31.61 -14.38
CA LEU A 330 10.06 31.02 -14.55
C LEU A 330 8.98 32.09 -14.49
N LEU A 331 9.08 33.03 -13.55
CA LEU A 331 8.19 34.19 -13.43
C LEU A 331 8.22 35.03 -14.71
N GLU A 332 9.40 35.39 -15.21
CA GLU A 332 9.54 36.16 -16.45
C GLU A 332 8.89 35.45 -17.64
N ARG A 333 9.12 34.14 -17.76
CA ARG A 333 8.52 33.32 -18.81
C ARG A 333 7.00 33.25 -18.67
N HIS A 334 6.50 33.14 -17.44
CA HIS A 334 5.07 33.08 -17.14
C HIS A 334 4.35 34.38 -17.52
N LEU A 335 4.91 35.53 -17.14
CA LEU A 335 4.36 36.85 -17.50
C LEU A 335 4.33 37.10 -19.01
N LYS A 336 5.33 36.61 -19.74
CA LYS A 336 5.35 36.68 -21.22
C LYS A 336 4.29 35.78 -21.88
N GLY A 337 4.01 34.62 -21.27
CA GLY A 337 3.06 33.63 -21.80
C GLY A 337 1.60 33.83 -21.38
N HIS A 338 1.37 34.52 -20.26
CA HIS A 338 0.07 34.75 -19.64
C HIS A 338 -0.10 36.22 -19.20
N PRO A 339 -0.02 37.19 -20.14
CA PRO A 339 -0.12 38.62 -19.82
C PRO A 339 -1.41 38.97 -19.08
N GLU A 340 -2.51 38.26 -19.36
CA GLU A 340 -3.82 38.43 -18.72
C GLU A 340 -3.84 38.09 -17.23
N SER A 341 -2.88 37.29 -16.75
CA SER A 341 -2.80 36.93 -15.33
C SER A 341 -2.22 38.06 -14.47
N ALA A 342 -1.48 39.00 -15.08
CA ALA A 342 -0.88 40.14 -14.38
C ALA A 342 -1.94 41.15 -13.88
N ASP A 343 -3.11 41.18 -14.52
CA ASP A 343 -4.23 42.07 -14.17
C ASP A 343 -5.21 41.45 -13.16
N ALA A 344 -5.02 40.18 -12.79
CA ALA A 344 -5.84 39.53 -11.77
C ALA A 344 -5.57 40.16 -10.39
N PRO A 345 -6.61 40.49 -9.60
CA PRO A 345 -6.44 41.26 -8.36
C PRO A 345 -5.70 40.44 -7.30
N SER A 346 -4.38 40.60 -7.25
CA SER A 346 -3.51 40.02 -6.23
C SER A 346 -2.97 41.13 -5.33
N ARG A 347 -3.79 41.55 -4.36
CA ARG A 347 -3.35 42.09 -3.05
C ARG A 347 -4.53 42.39 -2.14
N PRO A 348 -4.56 41.94 -0.88
CA PRO A 348 -5.09 42.79 0.18
C PRO A 348 -4.12 43.96 0.25
N THR A 349 -4.55 45.11 -0.28
CA THR A 349 -3.83 46.36 -0.09
C THR A 349 -3.76 46.60 1.41
N GLY A 350 -2.57 46.36 1.97
CA GLY A 350 -2.20 46.89 3.28
C GLY A 350 -2.57 48.36 3.28
N SER A 351 -3.48 48.69 4.18
CA SER A 351 -4.07 50.01 4.39
C SER A 351 -3.05 51.12 4.10
N THR A 352 -3.27 51.83 3.00
CA THR A 352 -2.78 53.19 2.85
C THR A 352 -3.49 53.99 3.94
N CYS A 353 -2.81 54.30 5.03
CA CYS A 353 -3.31 55.23 6.04
C CYS A 353 -2.97 56.64 5.54
N PRO A 354 -3.95 57.50 5.19
CA PRO A 354 -3.67 58.89 4.93
C PRO A 354 -3.82 59.70 6.22
N ARG A 355 -2.91 60.67 6.37
CA ARG A 355 -3.03 61.93 7.13
C ARG A 355 -2.65 61.93 8.63
N THR A 356 -1.50 62.59 8.85
CA THR A 356 -1.29 63.73 9.75
C THR A 356 -1.90 63.66 11.15
N CYS A 357 -1.04 63.51 12.15
CA CYS A 357 -1.12 64.27 13.40
C CYS A 357 0.31 64.52 13.91
N GLY A 358 0.72 65.78 13.92
CA GLY A 358 1.95 66.20 14.57
C GLY A 358 1.76 66.33 16.07
N ARG A 359 2.72 65.84 16.86
CA ARG A 359 3.42 66.58 17.91
C ARG A 359 4.42 65.70 18.67
N SER A 360 5.52 66.36 19.01
CA SER A 360 6.45 66.14 20.11
C SER A 360 7.22 64.82 20.18
N SER A 361 8.44 64.91 19.65
CA SER A 361 9.68 64.40 20.22
C SER A 361 9.73 64.49 21.76
N THR A 362 9.94 63.36 22.43
CA THR A 362 11.14 63.00 23.24
C THR A 362 10.89 61.68 23.98
N ASN A 363 11.96 60.92 24.19
CA ASN A 363 12.06 59.71 25.02
C ASN A 363 11.45 58.42 24.48
N CYS A 364 12.29 57.58 23.86
CA CYS A 364 12.63 56.26 24.43
C CYS A 364 13.71 55.60 23.57
N ALA A 365 14.95 56.09 23.71
CA ALA A 365 16.12 55.27 23.50
C ALA A 365 16.37 54.49 24.79
N GLU A 366 15.99 53.22 24.86
CA GLU A 366 16.68 52.25 25.71
C GLU A 366 16.26 50.80 25.39
N ARG A 367 17.27 49.93 25.39
CA ARG A 367 17.22 48.45 25.37
C ARG A 367 17.17 47.74 24.01
N ALA A 368 18.23 47.98 23.25
CA ALA A 368 18.90 46.89 22.55
C ALA A 368 19.71 46.05 23.56
N SER A 369 19.43 44.75 23.68
CA SER A 369 20.44 43.67 23.76
C SER A 369 19.82 42.33 24.13
N LYS A 370 19.78 41.41 23.16
CA LYS A 370 20.21 40.00 23.28
C LYS A 370 19.99 39.28 21.95
N ARG A 371 20.98 39.45 21.05
CA ARG A 371 21.27 38.47 20.00
C ARG A 371 21.99 37.29 20.67
N ARG A 372 21.45 36.07 20.58
CA ARG A 372 22.25 34.85 20.72
C ARG A 372 22.57 34.31 19.33
N ARG A 373 23.86 34.14 19.15
CA ARG A 373 24.58 33.82 17.93
C ARG A 373 24.63 32.29 17.82
N TRP A 374 24.23 31.77 16.66
CA TRP A 374 24.49 30.39 16.24
C TRP A 374 26.00 30.18 16.09
N THR A 375 26.53 29.10 16.64
CA THR A 375 27.91 28.64 16.39
C THR A 375 27.93 27.19 15.93
N ARG A 376 28.33 27.05 14.67
CA ARG A 376 29.07 25.97 13.99
C ARG A 376 29.35 24.66 14.73
N CYS A 377 28.99 23.58 14.03
CA CYS A 377 29.67 22.28 13.92
C CYS A 377 31.20 22.31 14.01
N PRO A 378 31.79 21.17 14.41
CA PRO A 378 32.90 20.60 13.67
C PRO A 378 32.67 19.16 13.21
N ARG A 379 33.12 18.91 11.97
CA ARG A 379 33.35 17.60 11.35
C ARG A 379 34.50 16.86 12.04
N SER A 380 34.29 15.59 12.35
CA SER A 380 35.18 14.45 12.04
C SER A 380 34.42 13.22 12.58
N TRP A 381 34.22 12.16 11.82
CA TRP A 381 35.04 10.95 11.90
C TRP A 381 34.72 10.09 10.67
N TRP A 382 35.76 9.71 9.92
CA TRP A 382 35.76 8.57 9.01
C TRP A 382 36.72 7.55 9.59
N ILE A 383 36.36 6.25 9.58
CA ILE A 383 37.13 5.15 8.97
C ILE A 383 36.58 3.75 9.38
N ARG A 384 36.39 2.93 8.32
CA ARG A 384 36.40 1.44 8.21
C ARG A 384 35.29 0.59 8.84
N ARG A 385 34.50 -0.03 7.95
CA ARG A 385 34.41 -1.50 7.68
C ARG A 385 33.63 -1.64 6.35
N GLY A 386 34.25 -2.01 5.23
CA GLY A 386 34.47 -3.41 4.87
C GLY A 386 33.29 -3.95 4.04
N TRP A 387 33.07 -3.42 2.84
CA TRP A 387 32.07 -3.96 1.89
C TRP A 387 32.69 -5.08 1.06
N SER A 388 32.23 -6.31 1.26
CA SER A 388 32.42 -7.40 0.29
C SER A 388 31.27 -7.38 -0.72
N ARG A 389 31.65 -7.30 -2.00
CA ARG A 389 30.74 -7.41 -3.15
C ARG A 389 30.17 -8.84 -3.21
N ARG A 390 28.86 -8.99 -3.13
CA ARG A 390 28.13 -10.11 -3.78
C ARG A 390 26.89 -9.53 -4.46
N GLY A 391 26.82 -9.70 -5.78
CA GLY A 391 25.77 -9.15 -6.63
C GLY A 391 24.40 -9.80 -6.37
N PRO A 392 23.31 -9.15 -6.78
CA PRO A 392 21.97 -9.71 -6.62
C PRO A 392 21.77 -10.90 -7.56
N SER A 393 21.47 -12.05 -6.96
CA SER A 393 20.99 -13.26 -7.63
C SER A 393 19.60 -13.01 -8.23
N ARG A 394 19.43 -13.47 -9.47
CA ARG A 394 18.16 -13.46 -10.21
C ARG A 394 17.17 -14.42 -9.54
N TRP A 395 16.22 -13.87 -8.78
CA TRP A 395 15.00 -14.56 -8.37
C TRP A 395 13.84 -13.57 -8.53
N ASN A 396 13.04 -13.80 -9.58
CA ASN A 396 11.67 -13.31 -9.82
C ASN A 396 11.38 -13.38 -11.32
N ARG A 397 11.11 -14.61 -11.76
CA ARG A 397 10.36 -14.95 -12.96
C ARG A 397 9.77 -16.32 -12.63
N TRP A 398 8.53 -16.57 -13.02
CA TRP A 398 7.65 -17.66 -12.54
C TRP A 398 6.81 -17.25 -11.35
N TRP A 399 5.79 -16.43 -11.62
CA TRP A 399 4.42 -16.38 -11.02
C TRP A 399 3.78 -15.06 -11.49
N SER A 400 3.71 -14.86 -12.81
CA SER A 400 3.01 -13.73 -13.44
C SER A 400 2.69 -14.07 -14.89
N ARG A 401 1.85 -15.09 -15.10
CA ARG A 401 1.09 -15.29 -16.33
C ARG A 401 -0.19 -16.03 -15.97
N GLY A 402 -1.32 -15.32 -15.95
CA GLY A 402 -2.61 -15.98 -15.81
C GLY A 402 -3.76 -15.06 -15.44
N SER A 403 -4.03 -14.02 -16.22
CA SER A 403 -5.37 -13.37 -16.25
C SER A 403 -5.42 -12.19 -17.23
N ARG A 404 -5.35 -12.50 -18.53
CA ARG A 404 -6.00 -11.67 -19.56
C ARG A 404 -6.56 -12.60 -20.62
N HIS A 405 -7.87 -12.81 -20.64
CA HIS A 405 -8.60 -12.93 -21.89
C HIS A 405 -10.03 -12.44 -21.73
N ARG A 406 -10.33 -11.41 -22.53
CA ARG A 406 -11.67 -10.92 -22.83
C ARG A 406 -12.45 -12.00 -23.58
N THR A 407 -13.69 -12.18 -23.16
CA THR A 407 -14.78 -12.85 -23.86
C THR A 407 -15.24 -12.03 -25.05
N THR A 408 -15.20 -12.60 -26.25
CA THR A 408 -16.19 -12.36 -27.33
C THR A 408 -16.08 -13.48 -28.37
N GLY A 409 -17.21 -14.11 -28.68
CA GLY A 409 -17.52 -14.46 -30.07
C GLY A 409 -17.53 -15.93 -30.49
N ARG A 410 -18.76 -16.49 -30.48
CA ARG A 410 -19.37 -17.31 -31.54
C ARG A 410 -18.89 -18.75 -31.77
N TRP A 411 -19.79 -19.66 -31.40
CA TRP A 411 -19.90 -21.06 -31.82
C TRP A 411 -20.53 -21.21 -33.22
N SER A 412 -19.97 -22.14 -34.00
CA SER A 412 -20.60 -22.94 -35.06
C SER A 412 -19.61 -24.09 -35.36
N GLY A 413 -19.84 -25.35 -34.94
CA GLY A 413 -20.50 -26.44 -35.71
C GLY A 413 -19.77 -26.76 -37.04
N ASN A 414 -19.41 -27.98 -37.47
CA ASN A 414 -19.54 -29.38 -37.01
C ASN A 414 -18.52 -30.24 -37.86
N PRO A 415 -18.62 -31.57 -38.11
CA PRO A 415 -17.75 -32.63 -37.56
C PRO A 415 -16.98 -33.51 -38.59
N ALA A 416 -16.35 -34.58 -38.05
CA ALA A 416 -16.08 -35.91 -38.64
C ALA A 416 -14.63 -36.25 -39.04
N SER A 417 -14.03 -37.25 -38.38
CA SER A 417 -13.71 -38.58 -38.95
C SER A 417 -12.78 -39.40 -38.03
N GLY A 418 -13.10 -40.69 -37.90
CA GLY A 418 -12.55 -41.65 -36.93
C GLY A 418 -11.22 -42.36 -37.32
N PRO A 419 -10.86 -43.46 -36.63
CA PRO A 419 -9.48 -43.89 -36.43
C PRO A 419 -8.99 -44.95 -37.44
N ARG A 420 -7.66 -45.04 -37.62
CA ARG A 420 -7.01 -46.14 -38.37
C ARG A 420 -6.06 -46.94 -37.49
N GLY A 421 -6.33 -48.25 -37.41
CA GLY A 421 -5.42 -49.30 -36.97
C GLY A 421 -4.69 -49.99 -38.16
N PRO A 422 -4.06 -51.16 -37.96
CA PRO A 422 -2.62 -51.34 -38.12
C PRO A 422 -2.20 -52.10 -39.40
N ARG A 423 -0.89 -52.11 -39.69
CA ARG A 423 -0.28 -52.96 -40.74
C ARG A 423 0.85 -53.82 -40.19
N SER A 424 0.87 -55.04 -40.69
CA SER A 424 1.69 -56.19 -40.31
C SER A 424 2.67 -56.57 -41.43
N SER A 425 3.91 -56.92 -41.02
CA SER A 425 4.84 -57.95 -41.55
C SER A 425 5.40 -57.79 -42.99
N PRO A 426 6.60 -58.34 -43.35
CA PRO A 426 6.93 -59.77 -43.28
C PRO A 426 8.36 -60.18 -42.85
N THR A 427 8.48 -61.44 -42.42
CA THR A 427 9.67 -62.29 -42.20
C THR A 427 10.34 -62.68 -43.54
N PRO A 428 11.60 -63.20 -43.58
CA PRO A 428 11.81 -64.65 -43.40
C PRO A 428 13.17 -65.12 -42.84
N ALA A 429 13.25 -66.44 -42.65
CA ALA A 429 14.40 -67.35 -42.62
C ALA A 429 15.10 -67.60 -41.27
N GLY A 430 14.99 -68.85 -40.82
CA GLY A 430 15.59 -69.35 -39.59
C GLY A 430 16.94 -70.04 -39.78
N ARG A 431 17.54 -70.41 -38.64
CA ARG A 431 18.50 -71.51 -38.50
C ARG A 431 18.45 -72.04 -37.06
N THR A 432 18.41 -73.35 -36.99
CA THR A 432 18.45 -74.26 -35.84
C THR A 432 19.86 -74.46 -35.29
N THR A 433 19.95 -74.57 -33.95
CA THR A 433 20.80 -75.42 -33.05
C THR A 433 20.92 -74.65 -31.72
N GLY A 434 20.77 -75.17 -30.50
CA GLY A 434 20.86 -76.52 -29.96
C GLY A 434 22.03 -76.58 -28.95
N LEU A 435 21.71 -76.63 -27.63
CA LEU A 435 22.58 -76.93 -26.46
C LEU A 435 23.63 -75.83 -26.14
N ARG A 436 23.82 -75.31 -24.92
CA ARG A 436 23.72 -75.78 -23.52
C ARG A 436 23.33 -74.62 -22.61
#